data_AF-A0A496VPT2-F1
#
_entry.id   AF-A0A496VPT2-F1
#
_cell.length_a   1.000
_cell.length_b   1.000
_cell.length_c   1.000
_cell.angle_alpha   90.00
_cell.angle_beta   90.00
_cell.angle_gamma   90.00
#
_symmetry.space_group_name_H-M   'P 1'
#
loop_
_entity.id
_entity.type
_entity.pdbx_description
1 polymer ?
#
loop_
_entity_poly.entity_id
_entity_poly.type
_entity_poly.pdbx_seq_one_letter_code
_entity_poly.pdbx_strand_id
1 'polypeptide(L)'
;MYLTQSGNALHEKNQHHFTPYYYGHPDKVRHDLEELYFGKCAYCETKVTGAVLRVDHYRPKNRIKEEQTHTGYYWLGYEWSNLFPACEKCNLAKHCSIGGQQKHVTHPTFIKL
;
A
#
# COMPACT_ATOMS: atom_id res chain seq x y z
N MET A 1 7.92 8.70 15.40
CA MET A 1 6.55 8.77 14.84
C MET A 1 6.13 7.51 14.07
N TYR A 2 6.97 6.92 13.21
CA TYR A 2 6.59 5.68 12.49
C TYR A 2 6.65 4.44 13.39
N LEU A 3 7.76 4.28 14.13
CA LEU A 3 7.95 3.16 15.07
C LEU A 3 6.87 3.08 16.14
N THR A 4 6.34 4.24 16.57
CA THR A 4 5.27 4.31 17.56
C THR A 4 3.95 3.77 17.00
N GLN A 5 3.64 4.02 15.71
CA GLN A 5 2.43 3.47 15.10
C GLN A 5 2.55 1.98 14.78
N SER A 6 3.74 1.50 14.40
CA SER A 6 3.99 0.05 14.29
C SER A 6 3.76 -0.66 15.63
N GLY A 7 4.24 -0.09 16.73
CA GLY A 7 4.00 -0.62 18.08
C GLY A 7 2.51 -0.66 18.45
N ASN A 8 1.78 0.43 18.18
CA ASN A 8 0.34 0.50 18.42
C ASN A 8 -0.42 -0.53 17.58
N ALA A 9 -0.08 -0.69 16.30
CA ALA A 9 -0.70 -1.68 15.42
C ALA A 9 -0.49 -3.13 15.91
N LEU A 10 0.67 -3.44 16.51
CA LEU A 10 0.92 -4.76 17.10
C LEU A 10 0.06 -5.02 18.35
N HIS A 11 -0.18 -3.98 19.15
CA HIS A 11 -1.01 -4.07 20.36
C HIS A 11 -2.51 -4.16 20.03
N GLU A 12 -3.00 -3.25 19.19
CA GLU A 12 -4.41 -3.10 18.84
C GLU A 12 -4.88 -4.08 17.75
N LYS A 13 -3.95 -4.65 16.98
CA LYS A 13 -4.20 -5.65 15.95
C LYS A 13 -5.23 -5.17 14.92
N ASN A 14 -6.30 -5.92 14.71
CA ASN A 14 -7.37 -5.61 13.78
C ASN A 14 -8.29 -4.47 14.22
N GLN A 15 -8.11 -3.94 15.44
CA GLN A 15 -8.78 -2.73 15.89
C GLN A 15 -7.98 -1.46 15.61
N HIS A 16 -6.73 -1.60 15.14
CA HIS A 16 -5.88 -0.45 14.87
C HIS A 16 -6.46 0.41 13.75
N HIS A 17 -6.66 1.70 14.03
CA HIS A 17 -7.16 2.65 13.05
C HIS A 17 -6.03 3.23 12.20
N PHE A 18 -5.80 2.62 11.04
CA PHE A 18 -4.80 3.08 10.10
C PHE A 18 -5.17 4.37 9.40
N THR A 19 -4.44 5.45 9.68
CA THR A 19 -4.62 6.74 9.02
C THR A 19 -3.57 6.97 7.92
N PRO A 20 -3.96 7.49 6.73
CA PRO A 20 -3.00 7.85 5.67
C PRO A 20 -1.97 8.88 6.10
N TYR A 21 -2.27 9.68 7.14
CA TYR A 21 -1.35 10.66 7.69
C TYR A 21 -0.01 10.02 8.10
N TYR A 22 -0.02 8.78 8.58
CA TYR A 22 1.19 8.06 8.95
C TYR A 22 1.79 7.29 7.78
N TYR A 23 1.11 6.27 7.25
CA TYR A 23 1.71 5.40 6.22
C TYR A 23 1.78 6.05 4.83
N GLY A 24 1.09 7.15 4.60
CA GLY A 24 1.01 7.85 3.31
C GLY A 24 1.44 9.31 3.41
N HIS A 25 2.27 9.65 4.40
CA HIS A 25 2.70 11.03 4.64
C HIS A 25 3.33 11.63 3.37
N PRO A 26 2.86 12.80 2.90
CA PRO A 26 3.27 13.36 1.60
C PRO A 26 4.77 13.64 1.53
N ASP A 27 5.33 14.27 2.57
CA ASP A 27 6.72 14.75 2.57
C ASP A 27 7.74 13.71 3.05
N LYS A 28 7.29 12.48 3.29
CA LYS A 28 8.18 11.41 3.73
C LYS A 28 7.88 10.12 3.00
N VAL A 29 6.88 9.35 3.45
CA VAL A 29 6.64 8.02 2.89
C VAL A 29 6.32 8.08 1.40
N ARG A 30 5.45 8.99 0.98
CA ARG A 30 5.13 9.12 -0.45
C ARG A 30 6.34 9.63 -1.23
N HIS A 31 7.03 10.66 -0.72
CA HIS A 31 8.23 11.21 -1.37
C HIS A 31 9.32 10.15 -1.56
N ASP A 32 9.67 9.42 -0.50
CA ASP A 32 10.67 8.35 -0.52
C ASP A 32 10.28 7.25 -1.52
N LEU A 33 9.00 6.87 -1.57
CA LEU A 33 8.50 5.91 -2.56
C LEU A 33 8.53 6.46 -3.99
N GLU A 34 8.22 7.73 -4.21
CA GLU A 34 8.30 8.36 -5.53
C GLU A 34 9.75 8.44 -6.02
N GLU A 35 10.70 8.74 -5.14
CA GLU A 35 12.13 8.74 -5.44
C GLU A 35 12.62 7.32 -5.76
N LEU A 36 12.34 6.36 -4.87
CA LEU A 36 12.69 4.95 -5.08
C LEU A 36 12.18 4.47 -6.44
N TYR A 37 10.91 4.70 -6.76
CA TYR A 37 10.25 4.25 -7.99
C TYR A 37 10.43 5.15 -9.20
N PHE A 38 11.32 6.16 -9.14
CA PHE A 38 11.57 7.09 -10.25
C PHE A 38 10.29 7.75 -10.80
N GLY A 39 9.32 8.02 -9.91
CA GLY A 39 8.00 8.57 -10.26
C GLY A 39 7.11 7.60 -11.05
N LYS A 40 7.39 6.29 -11.00
CA LYS A 40 6.58 5.25 -11.67
C LYS A 40 5.61 4.59 -10.71
N CYS A 41 4.49 4.13 -11.25
CA CYS A 41 3.59 3.23 -10.56
C CYS A 41 4.24 1.85 -10.37
N ALA A 42 4.22 1.31 -9.16
CA ALA A 42 4.77 -0.01 -8.84
C ALA A 42 4.03 -1.19 -9.53
N TYR A 43 2.83 -0.95 -10.05
CA TYR A 43 2.01 -1.98 -10.69
C TYR A 43 2.12 -1.99 -12.21
N CYS A 44 2.05 -0.82 -12.86
CA CYS A 44 2.06 -0.72 -14.31
C CYS A 44 3.34 -0.12 -14.88
N GLU A 45 4.31 0.20 -14.01
CA GLU A 45 5.63 0.76 -14.34
C GLU A 45 5.61 2.06 -15.16
N THR A 46 4.42 2.65 -15.31
CA THR A 46 4.20 3.88 -16.07
C THR A 46 4.62 5.06 -15.22
N LYS A 47 5.42 5.96 -15.81
CA LYS A 47 5.76 7.25 -15.20
C LYS A 47 4.50 8.09 -15.06
N VAL A 48 4.23 8.57 -13.86
CA VAL A 48 3.08 9.42 -13.58
C VAL A 48 3.50 10.88 -13.68
N THR A 49 2.85 11.64 -14.56
CA THR A 49 3.09 13.08 -14.76
C THR A 49 1.79 13.84 -14.56
N GLY A 50 1.79 14.90 -13.75
CA GLY A 50 0.61 15.72 -13.49
C GLY A 50 -0.45 15.07 -12.59
N ALA A 51 -0.20 13.87 -12.08
CA ALA A 51 -1.00 13.20 -11.06
C ALA A 51 -0.12 12.73 -9.91
N VAL A 52 -0.75 12.46 -8.76
CA VAL A 52 -0.04 12.07 -7.53
C VAL A 52 -0.08 10.55 -7.37
N LEU A 53 1.07 9.94 -7.09
CA LEU A 53 1.13 8.54 -6.70
C LEU A 53 0.57 8.38 -5.27
N ARG A 54 -0.32 7.42 -5.07
CA ARG A 54 -0.88 7.11 -3.75
C ARG A 54 -0.10 5.97 -3.13
N VAL A 55 0.12 6.03 -1.82
CA VAL A 55 0.70 4.89 -1.11
C VAL A 55 -0.38 3.82 -0.94
N ASP A 56 -0.10 2.64 -1.48
CA ASP A 56 -0.92 1.44 -1.37
C ASP A 56 -0.19 0.34 -0.58
N HIS A 57 -0.97 -0.59 -0.03
CA HIS A 57 -0.50 -1.73 0.74
C HIS A 57 -0.51 -3.01 -0.11
N TYR A 58 0.63 -3.69 -0.27
CA TYR A 58 0.69 -4.96 -1.01
C TYR A 58 -0.19 -6.04 -0.34
N ARG A 59 0.00 -6.26 0.96
CA ARG A 59 -0.88 -7.04 1.83
C ARG A 59 -1.85 -6.12 2.55
N PRO A 60 -3.16 -6.41 2.52
CA PRO A 60 -4.17 -5.56 3.14
C PRO A 60 -4.00 -5.54 4.67
N LYS A 61 -3.87 -4.34 5.22
CA LYS A 61 -3.76 -4.10 6.66
C LYS A 61 -5.03 -4.45 7.45
N ASN A 62 -6.18 -4.36 6.80
CA ASN A 62 -7.49 -4.71 7.36
C ASN A 62 -7.95 -6.09 6.88
N ARG A 63 -9.04 -6.58 7.47
CA ARG A 63 -9.71 -7.83 7.09
C ARG A 63 -9.92 -7.95 5.57
N ILE A 64 -9.65 -9.13 5.04
CA ILE A 64 -9.94 -9.50 3.65
C ILE A 64 -11.37 -10.01 3.51
N LYS A 65 -11.97 -9.85 2.33
CA LYS A 65 -13.37 -10.24 2.10
C LYS A 65 -13.49 -11.75 1.86
N GLU A 66 -12.46 -12.31 1.25
CA GLU A 66 -12.38 -13.68 0.76
C GLU A 66 -12.20 -14.70 1.89
N GLU A 67 -11.61 -14.30 3.01
CA GLU A 67 -11.39 -15.16 4.17
C GLU A 67 -11.89 -14.47 5.44
N GLN A 68 -13.01 -14.96 5.97
CA GLN A 68 -13.69 -14.31 7.07
C GLN A 68 -12.93 -14.34 8.40
N THR A 69 -12.10 -15.36 8.59
CA THR A 69 -11.25 -15.58 9.76
C THR A 69 -9.98 -14.73 9.73
N HIS A 70 -9.61 -14.19 8.58
CA HIS A 70 -8.39 -13.43 8.42
C HIS A 70 -8.58 -12.00 8.95
N THR A 71 -7.87 -11.67 10.03
CA THR A 71 -8.01 -10.40 10.75
C THR A 71 -7.29 -9.22 10.08
N GLY A 72 -6.55 -9.49 9.01
CA GLY A 72 -5.75 -8.51 8.27
C GLY A 72 -4.27 -8.60 8.65
N TYR A 73 -3.41 -8.07 7.78
CA TYR A 73 -1.96 -8.04 8.01
C TYR A 73 -1.58 -6.76 8.76
N TYR A 74 -2.15 -6.57 9.95
CA TYR A 74 -1.98 -5.32 10.73
C TYR A 74 -0.50 -5.03 11.03
N TRP A 75 0.30 -6.09 11.28
CA TRP A 75 1.74 -5.98 11.52
C TRP A 75 2.52 -5.49 10.29
N LEU A 76 1.94 -5.55 9.10
CA LEU A 76 2.54 -5.04 7.86
C LEU A 76 2.05 -3.64 7.49
N GLY A 77 1.14 -3.03 8.26
CA GLY A 77 0.49 -1.78 7.85
C GLY A 77 1.44 -0.57 7.74
N TYR A 78 2.59 -0.62 8.41
CA TYR A 78 3.63 0.41 8.38
C TYR A 78 4.98 -0.10 7.87
N GLU A 79 5.06 -1.36 7.44
CA GLU A 79 6.30 -1.96 6.95
C GLU A 79 6.62 -1.48 5.54
N TRP A 80 7.82 -0.96 5.31
CA TRP A 80 8.26 -0.45 4.00
C TRP A 80 8.12 -1.49 2.89
N SER A 81 8.40 -2.77 3.19
CA SER A 81 8.24 -3.88 2.26
C SER A 81 6.78 -4.14 1.85
N ASN A 82 5.83 -3.48 2.52
CA ASN A 82 4.40 -3.58 2.25
C ASN A 82 3.81 -2.29 1.65
N LEU A 83 4.59 -1.22 1.48
CA LEU A 83 4.12 0.09 0.98
C LEU A 83 4.63 0.35 -0.45
N PHE A 84 3.73 0.77 -1.34
CA PHE A 84 4.04 0.93 -2.77
C PHE A 84 3.38 2.18 -3.37
N PRO A 85 4.05 2.90 -4.28
CA PRO A 85 3.42 3.98 -5.01
C PRO A 85 2.54 3.42 -6.13
N ALA A 86 1.25 3.74 -6.10
CA ALA A 86 0.25 3.29 -7.07
C ALA A 86 -0.39 4.48 -7.77
N CYS A 87 -0.55 4.40 -9.09
CA CYS A 87 -1.41 5.34 -9.80
C CYS A 87 -2.88 5.07 -9.46
N GLU A 88 -3.73 6.09 -9.59
CA GLU A 88 -5.15 6.00 -9.25
C GLU A 88 -5.84 4.83 -9.95
N LYS A 89 -5.57 4.62 -11.24
CA LYS A 89 -6.13 3.52 -12.03
C LYS A 89 -5.80 2.15 -11.43
N CYS A 90 -4.55 1.89 -11.08
CA CYS A 90 -4.12 0.61 -10.50
C CYS A 90 -4.65 0.44 -9.08
N ASN A 91 -4.64 1.51 -8.28
CA ASN A 91 -5.17 1.50 -6.93
C ASN A 91 -6.67 1.16 -6.93
N LEU A 92 -7.47 1.84 -7.76
CA LEU A 92 -8.90 1.56 -7.91
C LEU A 92 -9.17 0.14 -8.42
N ALA A 93 -8.38 -0.34 -9.40
CA ALA A 93 -8.53 -1.69 -9.93
C ALA A 93 -8.31 -2.77 -8.87
N LYS A 94 -7.40 -2.55 -7.91
CA LYS A 94 -7.18 -3.46 -6.78
C LYS A 94 -8.33 -3.49 -5.78
N HIS A 95 -9.07 -2.38 -5.65
CA HIS A 95 -10.23 -2.28 -4.76
C HIS A 95 -11.55 -2.69 -5.42
N CYS A 96 -11.59 -2.82 -6.75
CA CYS A 96 -12.79 -3.20 -7.48
C CYS A 96 -12.86 -4.71 -7.71
N SER A 97 -13.75 -5.39 -7.00
CA SER A 97 -13.97 -6.85 -7.10
C SER A 97 -14.99 -7.26 -8.18
N ILE A 98 -15.35 -6.39 -9.14
CA ILE A 98 -16.42 -6.68 -10.09
C ILE A 98 -15.85 -7.26 -11.39
N GLY A 99 -15.93 -8.59 -11.53
CA GLY A 99 -16.05 -9.30 -12.82
C GLY A 99 -14.87 -9.30 -13.81
N GLY A 100 -13.79 -8.57 -13.55
CA GLY A 100 -12.60 -8.57 -14.41
C GLY A 100 -11.46 -9.34 -13.76
N GLN A 101 -10.86 -10.30 -14.49
CA GLN A 101 -9.65 -11.00 -14.08
C GLN A 101 -8.68 -10.02 -13.44
N GLN A 102 -8.40 -10.21 -12.15
CA GLN A 102 -7.33 -9.50 -11.49
C GLN A 102 -6.08 -9.79 -12.34
N LYS A 103 -5.54 -8.75 -13.00
CA LYS A 103 -4.13 -8.80 -13.40
C LYS A 103 -3.41 -8.73 -12.09
N HIS A 104 -3.31 -9.87 -11.43
CA HIS A 104 -2.76 -10.00 -10.11
C HIS A 104 -1.29 -9.68 -10.33
N VAL A 105 -0.92 -8.41 -10.17
CA VAL A 105 0.46 -8.04 -9.99
C VAL A 105 0.79 -8.62 -8.63
N THR A 106 1.14 -9.91 -8.64
CA THR A 106 1.36 -10.78 -7.48
C THR A 106 2.58 -10.34 -6.69
N HIS A 107 3.43 -9.51 -7.29
CA HIS A 107 4.45 -8.72 -6.65
C HIS A 107 4.52 -7.38 -7.38
N PRO A 108 4.37 -6.23 -6.70
CA PRO A 108 4.85 -4.97 -7.25
C PRO A 108 6.28 -5.19 -7.73
N THR A 109 6.62 -4.64 -8.90
CA THR A 109 7.96 -4.83 -9.44
C THR A 109 8.93 -4.20 -8.46
N PHE A 110 9.58 -5.02 -7.63
CA PHE A 110 10.72 -4.57 -6.88
C PHE A 110 11.66 -4.05 -7.94
N ILE A 111 11.92 -2.75 -7.88
CA ILE A 111 13.10 -2.19 -8.49
C ILE A 111 14.21 -3.12 -8.02
N LYS A 112 14.89 -3.75 -8.97
CA LYS A 112 16.14 -4.44 -8.66
C LYS A 112 17.05 -3.36 -8.08
N LEU A 113 17.01 -3.20 -6.76
CA LEU A 113 17.96 -2.41 -5.98
C LEU A 113 19.33 -3.04 -6.19
#